data_AF-F3AMN7-F1
#
_entry.id   AF-F3AMN7-F1
#
_cell.length_a   1.000
_cell.length_b   1.000
_cell.length_c   1.000
_cell.angle_alpha   90.00
_cell.angle_beta   90.00
_cell.angle_gamma   90.00
#
_symmetry.space_group_name_H-M   'P 1'
#
loop_
_entity.id
_entity.type
_entity.pdbx_description
1 polymer ?
#
loop_
_entity_poly.entity_id
_entity_poly.type
_entity_poly.pdbx_seq_one_letter_code
_entity_poly.pdbx_strand_id
1 'polypeptide(L)' 'MQNSEEKKNRPQDKWDEKAGLVPKTYKVDKEVAEEFKEVCKEVGVAMGTQLTRMMKEFIEEVKK' A
#
# COMPACT_ATOMS: atom_id res chain seq x y z
N MET A 1 12.80 -14.69 2.04
CA MET A 1 12.61 -14.17 3.40
C MET A 1 11.17 -14.47 3.81
N GLN A 2 10.95 -15.64 4.40
CA GLN A 2 9.71 -15.99 5.07
C GLN A 2 9.82 -15.43 6.50
N ASN A 3 9.09 -14.36 6.80
CA ASN A 3 8.92 -13.91 8.17
C ASN A 3 7.50 -14.31 8.60
N SER A 4 7.42 -15.47 9.22
CA SER A 4 6.25 -15.92 9.98
C SER A 4 6.23 -15.13 11.29
N GLU A 5 5.58 -13.97 11.29
CA GLU A 5 5.40 -13.19 12.52
C GLU A 5 4.06 -13.55 13.16
N GLU A 6 4.12 -14.00 14.41
CA GLU A 6 2.98 -14.26 15.29
C GLU A 6 1.91 -13.15 15.15
N LYS A 7 0.74 -13.53 14.63
CA LYS A 7 -0.41 -12.64 14.46
C LYS A 7 -0.94 -12.19 15.83
N LYS A 8 -0.38 -11.09 16.35
CA LYS A 8 -1.00 -10.31 17.42
C LYS A 8 -2.22 -9.63 16.80
N ASN A 9 -3.41 -10.22 16.97
CA ASN A 9 -4.68 -9.74 16.41
C ASN A 9 -5.02 -8.37 17.00
N ARG A 10 -4.59 -7.30 16.33
CA ARG A 10 -4.90 -5.92 16.74
C ARG A 10 -6.27 -5.55 16.16
N PRO A 11 -7.04 -4.66 16.82
CA PRO A 11 -8.31 -4.19 16.28
C PRO A 11 -8.21 -3.61 14.87
N GLN A 12 -7.06 -3.04 14.50
CA GLN A 12 -6.76 -2.51 13.16
C GLN A 12 -6.77 -3.62 12.11
N ASP A 13 -6.20 -4.79 12.43
CA ASP A 13 -6.13 -5.92 11.48
C ASP A 13 -7.54 -6.42 11.12
N LYS A 14 -8.51 -6.33 12.04
CA LYS A 14 -9.93 -6.67 11.78
C LYS A 14 -10.62 -5.70 10.83
N TRP A 15 -10.21 -4.43 10.82
CA TRP A 15 -10.75 -3.42 9.90
C TRP A 15 -10.13 -3.56 8.52
N ASP A 16 -8.82 -3.80 8.46
CA ASP A 16 -8.09 -4.01 7.21
C ASP A 16 -8.54 -5.29 6.50
N GLU A 17 -8.76 -6.40 7.22
CA GLU A 17 -9.34 -7.63 6.66
C GLU A 17 -10.74 -7.39 6.07
N LYS A 18 -11.57 -6.59 6.74
CA LYS A 18 -12.91 -6.23 6.24
C LYS A 18 -12.85 -5.34 4.99
N ALA A 19 -11.79 -4.53 4.86
CA ALA A 19 -11.52 -3.70 3.69
C ALA A 19 -10.71 -4.44 2.58
N GLY A 20 -10.31 -5.69 2.81
CA GLY A 20 -9.47 -6.47 1.88
C GLY A 20 -8.03 -5.96 1.74
N LEU A 21 -7.56 -5.17 2.71
CA LEU A 21 -6.22 -4.60 2.73
C LEU A 21 -5.25 -5.59 3.37
N VAL A 22 -4.12 -5.84 2.71
CA VAL A 22 -3.05 -6.70 3.22
C VAL A 22 -1.74 -5.92 3.30
N PRO A 23 -1.03 -5.92 4.44
CA PRO A 23 0.29 -5.32 4.53
C PRO A 23 1.27 -6.16 3.71
N LYS A 24 1.73 -5.61 2.59
CA LYS A 24 2.84 -6.18 1.82
C LYS A 24 4.04 -5.26 1.94
N THR A 25 5.14 -5.80 2.44
CA THR A 25 6.42 -5.08 2.51
C THR A 25 7.22 -5.39 1.25
N TYR A 26 7.58 -4.36 0.50
CA TYR A 26 8.45 -4.45 -0.68
C TYR A 26 9.50 -3.35 -0.61
N LYS A 27 10.64 -3.57 -1.28
CA LYS A 27 11.70 -2.56 -1.38
C LYS A 27 11.33 -1.58 -2.47
N VAL A 28 11.37 -0.30 -2.14
CA VAL A 28 11.20 0.82 -3.06
C VAL A 28 12.39 1.75 -2.96
N ASP A 29 12.57 2.58 -3.98
CA ASP A 29 13.50 3.69 -3.89
C ASP A 29 13.08 4.65 -2.77
N LYS A 30 14.04 5.05 -1.93
CA LYS A 30 13.79 5.86 -0.75
C LYS A 30 13.37 7.28 -1.13
N GLU A 31 14.04 7.90 -2.10
CA GLU A 31 13.78 9.28 -2.49
C GLU A 31 12.38 9.37 -3.12
N VAL A 32 12.07 8.43 -4.00
CA VAL A 32 10.74 8.33 -4.61
C VAL A 32 9.63 8.10 -3.58
N ALA A 33 9.88 7.27 -2.56
CA ALA A 33 8.88 6.99 -1.53
C ALA A 33 8.58 8.20 -0.63
N GLU A 34 9.61 8.99 -0.28
CA GLU A 34 9.44 10.22 0.49
C GLU A 34 8.73 11.29 -0.35
N GLU A 35 9.15 11.50 -1.59
CA GLU A 35 8.50 12.46 -2.51
C GLU A 35 7.03 12.08 -2.75
N PHE A 36 6.75 10.80 -2.99
CA PHE A 36 5.38 10.32 -3.17
C PHE A 36 4.50 10.61 -1.95
N LYS A 37 5.05 10.49 -0.74
CA LYS A 37 4.36 10.80 0.51
C LYS A 37 4.09 12.29 0.65
N GLU A 38 5.04 13.14 0.30
CA GLU A 38 4.87 14.61 0.32
C GLU A 38 3.79 15.03 -0.67
N VAL A 39 3.86 14.57 -1.91
CA VAL A 39 2.87 14.89 -2.95
C VAL A 39 1.48 14.38 -2.56
N CYS A 40 1.36 13.15 -2.03
CA CYS A 40 0.08 12.64 -1.55
C CYS A 40 -0.52 13.52 -0.44
N LYS A 41 0.33 14.05 0.45
CA LYS A 41 -0.08 14.94 1.53
C LYS A 41 -0.53 16.31 1.00
N GLU A 42 0.17 16.86 0.01
CA GLU A 42 -0.19 18.13 -0.64
C GLU A 42 -1.54 18.04 -1.39
N VAL A 43 -1.75 16.93 -2.11
CA VAL A 43 -2.98 16.68 -2.87
C VAL A 43 -4.14 16.26 -1.95
N GLY A 44 -3.86 15.90 -0.69
CA GLY A 44 -4.87 15.48 0.28
C GLY A 44 -5.39 14.06 0.05
N VAL A 45 -4.58 13.19 -0.56
CA VAL A 45 -4.93 11.79 -0.87
C VAL A 45 -4.14 10.85 0.04
N ALA A 46 -4.78 9.79 0.52
CA ALA A 46 -4.10 8.76 1.28
C ALA A 46 -3.13 7.99 0.37
N MET A 47 -1.87 7.85 0.82
CA MET A 47 -0.79 7.16 0.09
C MET A 47 -1.21 5.78 -0.41
N GLY A 48 -1.90 5.00 0.44
CA GLY A 48 -2.41 3.67 0.08
C GLY A 48 -3.49 3.68 -1.02
N THR A 49 -4.36 4.70 -1.03
CA THR A 49 -5.39 4.86 -2.07
C THR A 49 -4.76 5.19 -3.42
N GLN A 50 -3.81 6.13 -3.44
CA GLN A 50 -3.10 6.50 -4.66
C GLN A 50 -2.27 5.32 -5.20
N LEU A 51 -1.58 4.60 -4.32
CA LEU A 51 -0.83 3.41 -4.68
C LEU A 51 -1.73 2.31 -5.27
N THR A 52 -2.89 2.06 -4.65
CA THR A 52 -3.87 1.07 -5.15
C THR A 52 -4.37 1.44 -6.54
N ARG A 53 -4.58 2.74 -6.80
CA ARG A 53 -4.97 3.23 -8.12
C ARG A 53 -3.88 2.96 -9.16
N MET A 54 -2.63 3.34 -8.88
CA MET A 54 -1.49 3.10 -9.78
C MET A 54 -1.29 1.61 -10.07
N MET A 55 -1.47 0.74 -9.06
CA MET A 55 -1.42 -0.71 -9.25
C MET A 55 -2.51 -1.21 -10.19
N LYS A 56 -3.75 -0.71 -10.08
CA LYS A 56 -4.86 -1.08 -10.96
C LYS A 56 -4.61 -0.63 -12.40
N GLU A 57 -4.18 0.62 -12.58
CA GLU A 57 -3.86 1.19 -13.90
C GLU A 57 -2.78 0.34 -14.60
N PHE A 58 -1.71 -0.04 -13.88
CA PHE A 58 -0.68 -0.93 -14.42
C PHE A 58 -1.20 -2.33 -14.77
N ILE A 59 -2.07 -2.92 -13.94
CA ILE A 59 -2.68 -4.23 -14.23
C ILE A 59 -3.52 -4.17 -15.50
N GLU A 60 -4.30 -3.10 -15.68
CA GLU A 60 -5.14 -2.90 -16.87
C GLU A 60 -4.30 -2.67 -18.13
N GLU A 61 -3.20 -1.93 -18.02
CA GLU A 61 -2.26 -1.71 -19.12
C GLU A 61 -1.61 -3.02 -19.58
N VAL A 62 -1.15 -3.86 -18.65
CA VAL A 62 -0.44 -5.11 -18.96
C VAL A 62 -1.39 -6.22 -19.43
N LYS A 63 -2.64 -6.23 -18.99
CA LYS A 63 -3.65 -7.22 -19.43
C LYS A 63 -4.31 -6.89 -20.76
N LYS A 64 -3.98 -5.73 -21.33
CA LYS A 64 -4.48 -5.27 -22.62
C LYS A 64 -3.77 -5.97 -23.77
#